data_AF-A0A957R0D9-F1
#
_entry.id   AF-A0A957R0D9-F1
#
_cell.length_a   1.000
_cell.length_b   1.000
_cell.length_c   1.000
_cell.angle_alpha   90.00
_cell.angle_beta   90.00
_cell.angle_gamma   90.00
#
_symmetry.space_group_name_H-M   'P 1'
#
loop_
_entity.id
_entity.type
_entity.pdbx_description
1 polymer ?
#
loop_
_entity_poly.entity_id
_entity_poly.type
_entity_poly.pdbx_seq_one_letter_code
_entity_poly.pdbx_strand_id
1 'polypeptide(L)'
;SVCVNPAHVKLSAQLLKGSPVKVCTVIGFPLGASASTTKGFEAGQAIRDGATELDMVINVGALKSQDYDAVLEDIATVVSVGHASNALVKTILETALLTDEEKVIACQLA
;
A
#
# COMPACT_ATOMS: atom_id res chain seq x y z
N SER A 1 5.46 0.12 14.36
CA SER A 1 5.87 -0.99 13.48
C SER A 1 7.33 -0.80 13.07
N VAL A 2 7.95 -1.81 12.45
CA VAL A 2 9.13 -1.63 11.60
C VAL A 2 8.67 -1.66 10.14
N CYS A 3 9.06 -0.67 9.33
CA CYS A 3 8.69 -0.59 7.92
C CYS A 3 9.90 -0.92 7.04
N VAL A 4 9.76 -1.93 6.19
CA VAL A 4 10.85 -2.43 5.34
C VAL A 4 10.34 -2.72 3.93
N ASN A 5 11.24 -2.77 2.94
CA ASN A 5 10.88 -3.25 1.61
C ASN A 5 10.43 -4.74 1.65
N PRO A 6 9.56 -5.18 0.71
CA PRO A 6 8.96 -6.52 0.72
C PRO A 6 9.95 -7.67 0.89
N ALA A 7 11.14 -7.55 0.27
CA ALA A 7 12.21 -8.55 0.35
C ALA A 7 12.67 -8.87 1.79
N HIS A 8 12.41 -7.99 2.75
CA HIS A 8 12.83 -8.14 4.15
C HIS A 8 11.70 -8.54 5.10
N VAL A 9 10.44 -8.60 4.63
CA VAL A 9 9.28 -8.86 5.48
C VAL A 9 9.41 -10.17 6.24
N LYS A 10 9.76 -11.25 5.53
CA LYS A 10 9.93 -12.58 6.14
C LYS A 10 10.99 -12.61 7.23
N LEU A 11 12.12 -11.97 6.98
CA LEU A 11 13.20 -11.86 7.97
C LEU A 11 12.75 -11.04 9.18
N SER A 12 12.12 -9.87 8.96
CA SER A 12 11.62 -9.02 10.03
C SER A 12 10.55 -9.71 10.87
N ALA A 13 9.63 -10.46 10.26
CA ALA A 13 8.61 -11.22 10.97
C ALA A 13 9.22 -12.33 11.84
N GLN A 14 10.26 -13.01 11.36
CA GLN A 14 11.01 -14.00 12.14
C GLN A 14 11.71 -13.37 13.35
N LEU A 15 12.40 -12.25 13.13
CA LEU A 15 13.14 -11.55 14.19
C LEU A 15 12.22 -10.95 15.26
N LEU A 16 11.01 -10.54 14.88
CA LEU A 16 10.02 -9.93 15.78
C LEU A 16 9.03 -10.93 16.37
N LYS A 17 9.23 -12.24 16.18
CA LYS A 17 8.32 -13.25 16.74
C LYS A 17 8.24 -13.13 18.26
N GLY A 18 7.02 -12.94 18.77
CA GLY A 18 6.75 -12.76 20.21
C GLY A 18 6.89 -11.30 20.71
N SER A 19 7.33 -10.38 19.85
CA SER A 19 7.33 -8.95 20.13
C SER A 19 5.96 -8.32 19.82
N PRO A 20 5.55 -7.25 20.53
CA PRO A 20 4.37 -6.47 20.13
C PRO A 20 4.61 -5.61 18.88
N VAL A 21 5.85 -5.48 18.41
CA VAL A 21 6.20 -4.66 17.23
C VAL A 21 5.65 -5.30 15.95
N LYS A 22 4.79 -4.55 15.25
CA LYS A 22 4.21 -4.95 13.96
C LYS A 22 5.21 -4.85 12.80
N VAL A 23 5.06 -5.72 11.80
CA VAL A 23 5.79 -5.62 10.54
C VAL A 23 4.94 -4.87 9.53
N CYS A 24 5.51 -3.81 8.99
CA CYS A 24 4.96 -3.00 7.93
C CYS A 24 5.81 -3.15 6.68
N THR A 25 5.19 -3.12 5.52
CA THR A 25 5.92 -3.04 4.24
C THR A 25 5.23 -2.12 3.27
N VAL A 26 5.93 -1.78 2.20
CA VAL A 26 5.45 -0.88 1.16
C VAL A 26 4.95 -1.66 -0.05
N ILE A 27 3.94 -1.14 -0.76
CA ILE A 27 3.32 -1.78 -1.93
C ILE A 27 3.33 -0.81 -3.12
N GLY A 28 3.81 -1.26 -4.29
CA GLY A 28 3.96 -0.45 -5.49
C GLY A 28 4.94 0.72 -5.32
N PHE A 29 5.88 0.60 -4.38
CA PHE A 29 6.74 1.70 -3.94
C PHE A 29 8.02 1.84 -4.78
N PRO A 30 8.54 3.07 -4.98
CA PRO A 30 7.97 4.36 -4.54
C PRO A 30 7.02 4.99 -5.56
N LEU A 31 6.92 4.45 -6.77
CA LEU A 31 6.37 5.20 -7.90
C LEU A 31 4.84 5.13 -8.01
N GLY A 32 4.20 4.13 -7.40
CA GLY A 32 2.74 3.94 -7.50
C GLY A 32 2.24 3.55 -8.90
N ALA A 33 3.14 3.30 -9.85
CA ALA A 33 2.83 3.14 -11.29
C ALA A 33 2.79 1.67 -11.77
N SER A 34 2.78 0.70 -10.86
CA SER A 34 2.54 -0.71 -11.21
C SER A 34 1.05 -0.96 -11.42
N ALA A 35 0.71 -1.98 -12.22
CA ALA A 35 -0.67 -2.42 -12.39
C ALA A 35 -1.31 -2.82 -11.04
N SER A 36 -2.61 -2.57 -10.89
CA SER A 36 -3.39 -2.90 -9.68
C SER A 36 -3.26 -4.38 -9.29
N THR A 37 -3.32 -5.27 -10.28
CA THR A 37 -3.13 -6.72 -10.09
C THR A 37 -1.76 -7.08 -9.55
N THR A 38 -0.70 -6.40 -9.99
CA THR A 38 0.66 -6.57 -9.46
C THR A 38 0.74 -6.10 -8.00
N LYS A 39 0.14 -4.94 -7.67
CA LYS A 39 0.08 -4.46 -6.28
C LYS A 39 -0.72 -5.41 -5.38
N GLY A 40 -1.83 -5.96 -5.87
CA GLY A 40 -2.60 -6.97 -5.17
C GLY A 40 -1.81 -8.25 -4.90
N PHE A 41 -1.03 -8.73 -5.89
CA PHE A 41 -0.14 -9.87 -5.70
C PHE A 41 0.96 -9.58 -4.67
N GLU A 42 1.61 -8.42 -4.77
CA GLU A 42 2.66 -7.98 -3.83
C GLU A 42 2.13 -7.89 -2.40
N ALA A 43 0.94 -7.30 -2.21
CA ALA A 43 0.25 -7.23 -0.93
C ALA A 43 -0.02 -8.62 -0.35
N GLY A 44 -0.57 -9.52 -1.17
CA GLY A 44 -0.83 -10.90 -0.76
C GLY A 44 0.45 -11.66 -0.40
N GLN A 45 1.54 -11.42 -1.11
CA GLN A 45 2.85 -12.02 -0.81
C GLN A 45 3.43 -11.48 0.50
N ALA A 46 3.40 -10.16 0.71
CA ALA A 46 3.84 -9.53 1.94
C ALA A 46 3.10 -10.06 3.17
N ILE A 47 1.78 -10.23 3.08
CA ILE A 47 0.97 -10.81 4.15
C ILE A 47 1.41 -12.25 4.44
N ARG A 48 1.60 -13.08 3.40
CA ARG A 48 2.11 -14.46 3.56
C ARG A 48 3.48 -14.50 4.22
N ASP A 49 4.31 -13.50 3.98
CA ASP A 49 5.64 -13.37 4.58
C ASP A 49 5.59 -12.78 6.01
N GLY A 50 4.44 -12.31 6.48
CA GLY A 50 4.20 -11.91 7.87
C GLY A 50 3.96 -10.41 8.10
N ALA A 51 3.73 -9.62 7.05
CA ALA A 51 3.31 -8.23 7.20
C ALA A 51 1.88 -8.13 7.77
N THR A 52 1.68 -7.17 8.68
CA THR A 52 0.37 -6.85 9.28
C THR A 52 -0.08 -5.43 8.97
N GLU A 53 0.79 -4.63 8.36
CA GLU A 53 0.53 -3.28 7.87
C GLU A 53 1.11 -3.16 6.46
N LEU A 54 0.38 -2.51 5.55
CA LEU A 54 0.76 -2.29 4.16
C LEU A 54 0.67 -0.80 3.83
N ASP A 55 1.76 -0.19 3.37
CA ASP A 55 1.83 1.21 2.98
C ASP A 55 1.91 1.28 1.44
N MET A 56 0.78 1.44 0.77
CA MET A 56 0.71 1.48 -0.69
C MET A 56 0.88 2.89 -1.24
N VAL A 57 1.48 3.04 -2.43
CA VAL A 57 1.49 4.33 -3.15
C VAL A 57 0.34 4.38 -4.15
N ILE A 58 -0.45 5.46 -4.14
CA ILE A 58 -1.53 5.64 -5.13
C ILE A 58 -0.98 5.74 -6.55
N ASN A 59 -1.81 5.48 -7.54
CA ASN A 59 -1.49 5.81 -8.92
C ASN A 59 -1.57 7.34 -9.15
N VAL A 60 -0.47 8.04 -8.87
CA VAL A 60 -0.37 9.50 -9.03
C VAL A 60 -0.64 9.93 -10.47
N GLY A 61 -0.21 9.13 -11.46
CA GLY A 61 -0.46 9.42 -12.88
C GLY A 61 -1.95 9.46 -13.21
N ALA A 62 -2.69 8.43 -12.77
CA ALA A 62 -4.15 8.35 -12.94
C ALA A 62 -4.88 9.48 -12.22
N LEU A 63 -4.47 9.81 -10.98
CA LEU A 63 -5.05 10.93 -10.23
C LEU A 63 -4.89 12.25 -10.99
N LYS A 64 -3.68 12.51 -11.54
CA LYS A 64 -3.39 13.72 -12.32
C LYS A 64 -4.13 13.79 -13.64
N SER A 65 -4.43 12.65 -14.25
CA SER A 65 -5.27 12.58 -15.46
C SER A 65 -6.77 12.57 -15.14
N GLN A 66 -7.16 12.74 -13.87
CA GLN A 66 -8.55 12.69 -13.40
C GLN A 66 -9.23 11.34 -13.68
N ASP A 67 -8.45 10.27 -13.83
CA ASP A 67 -8.95 8.90 -13.95
C ASP A 67 -9.16 8.32 -12.54
N TYR A 68 -10.20 8.82 -11.87
CA TYR A 68 -10.48 8.47 -10.48
C TYR A 68 -10.94 7.03 -10.31
N ASP A 69 -11.57 6.44 -11.34
CA ASP A 69 -11.96 5.04 -11.32
C ASP A 69 -10.72 4.13 -11.27
N ALA A 70 -9.68 4.45 -12.05
CA ALA A 70 -8.42 3.71 -11.99
C ALA A 70 -7.70 3.86 -10.64
N VAL A 71 -7.77 5.05 -10.01
CA VAL A 71 -7.23 5.26 -8.66
C VAL A 71 -8.00 4.44 -7.62
N LEU A 72 -9.33 4.46 -7.69
CA LEU A 72 -10.19 3.73 -6.77
C LEU A 72 -10.02 2.22 -6.91
N GLU A 73 -9.96 1.70 -8.14
CA GLU A 73 -9.72 0.27 -8.40
C GLU A 73 -8.36 -0.18 -7.87
N ASP A 74 -7.31 0.62 -8.06
CA ASP A 74 -5.96 0.35 -7.57
C ASP A 74 -5.92 0.26 -6.04
N ILE A 75 -6.53 1.22 -5.34
CA ILE A 75 -6.65 1.22 -3.88
C ILE A 75 -7.50 0.03 -3.40
N ALA A 76 -8.70 -0.14 -3.96
CA ALA A 76 -9.63 -1.20 -3.58
C ALA A 76 -9.03 -2.60 -3.74
N THR A 77 -8.17 -2.80 -4.74
CA THR A 77 -7.46 -4.07 -4.95
C THR A 77 -6.56 -4.40 -3.77
N VAL A 78 -5.74 -3.46 -3.30
CA VAL A 78 -4.83 -3.68 -2.16
C VAL A 78 -5.62 -3.76 -0.85
N VAL A 79 -6.62 -2.90 -0.66
CA VAL A 79 -7.50 -2.89 0.52
C VAL A 79 -8.23 -4.22 0.68
N SER A 80 -8.78 -4.76 -0.41
CA SER A 80 -9.48 -6.05 -0.38
C SER A 80 -8.57 -7.19 0.07
N VAL A 81 -7.33 -7.22 -0.44
CA VAL A 81 -6.32 -8.23 -0.06
C VAL A 81 -5.89 -8.06 1.40
N GLY A 82 -5.64 -6.82 1.84
CA GLY A 82 -5.28 -6.50 3.22
C GLY A 82 -6.36 -6.89 4.23
N HIS A 83 -7.59 -6.44 4.00
CA HIS A 83 -8.73 -6.69 4.90
C HIS A 83 -9.10 -8.17 4.99
N ALA A 84 -8.97 -8.93 3.89
CA ALA A 84 -9.18 -10.38 3.93
C ALA A 84 -8.24 -11.11 4.91
N SER A 85 -7.11 -10.49 5.27
CA SER A 85 -6.14 -11.02 6.23
C SER A 85 -5.99 -10.17 7.49
N ASN A 86 -6.94 -9.26 7.76
CA ASN A 86 -6.92 -8.33 8.89
C ASN A 86 -5.63 -7.47 8.98
N ALA A 87 -5.03 -7.14 7.83
CA ALA A 87 -3.92 -6.21 7.74
C ALA A 87 -4.42 -4.77 7.59
N LEU A 88 -3.75 -3.82 8.25
CA LEU A 88 -4.02 -2.40 8.07
C LEU A 88 -3.43 -1.94 6.74
N VAL A 89 -4.19 -1.19 5.95
CA VAL A 89 -3.71 -0.56 4.70
C VAL A 89 -3.61 0.95 4.91
N LYS A 90 -2.47 1.52 4.51
CA LYS A 90 -2.19 2.95 4.53
C LYS A 90 -1.88 3.41 3.11
N THR A 91 -2.36 4.59 2.75
CA THR A 91 -2.25 5.09 1.38
C THR A 91 -1.31 6.30 1.35
N ILE A 92 -0.15 6.13 0.72
CA ILE A 92 0.84 7.19 0.45
C ILE A 92 0.35 7.98 -0.76
N LEU A 93 0.07 9.27 -0.54
CA LEU A 93 -0.45 10.17 -1.56
C LEU A 93 0.64 10.84 -2.40
N GLU A 94 1.89 10.84 -1.91
CA GLU A 94 3.01 11.59 -2.51
C GLU A 94 2.69 13.08 -2.67
N THR A 95 2.35 13.74 -1.56
CA THR A 95 1.77 15.10 -1.52
C THR A 95 2.63 16.18 -2.17
N ALA A 96 3.94 15.95 -2.33
CA ALA A 96 4.85 16.86 -3.02
C ALA A 96 4.51 17.00 -4.52
N LEU A 97 3.82 16.02 -5.10
CA LEU A 97 3.38 16.03 -6.50
C LEU A 97 1.96 16.59 -6.67
N LEU A 98 1.22 16.80 -5.58
CA LEU A 98 -0.22 17.08 -5.62
C LEU A 98 -0.56 18.53 -5.27
N THR A 99 -1.56 19.08 -5.96
CA THR A 99 -2.25 20.31 -5.52
C THR A 99 -3.10 20.04 -4.28
N ASP A 100 -3.57 21.08 -3.60
CA ASP A 100 -4.43 20.88 -2.42
C ASP A 100 -5.78 20.25 -2.78
N GLU A 101 -6.31 20.54 -3.96
CA GLU A 101 -7.51 19.87 -4.49
C GLU A 101 -7.26 18.38 -4.76
N GLU A 102 -6.15 18.04 -5.43
CA GLU A 102 -5.77 16.65 -5.67
C GLU A 102 -5.56 15.87 -4.36
N LYS A 103 -5.02 16.52 -3.30
CA LYS A 103 -4.89 15.90 -1.97
C LYS A 103 -6.26 15.59 -1.36
N VAL A 104 -7.22 16.51 -1.46
CA VAL A 104 -8.58 16.30 -0.94
C VAL A 104 -9.23 15.12 -1.66
N ILE A 105 -9.15 15.09 -2.99
CA ILE A 105 -9.71 14.00 -3.80
C ILE A 105 -9.04 12.67 -3.46
N ALA A 106 -7.70 12.63 -3.37
CA ALA A 106 -6.97 11.43 -3.02
C ALA A 106 -7.35 10.90 -1.63
N CYS A 107 -7.60 11.77 -0.64
CA CYS A 107 -8.11 11.38 0.68
C CYS A 107 -9.54 10.86 0.65
N GLN A 108 -10.39 11.28 -0.32
CA GLN A 108 -11.76 10.79 -0.45
C GLN A 108 -11.83 9.42 -1.15
N LEU A 109 -10.87 9.13 -2.02
CA LEU A 109 -10.76 7.85 -2.74
C LEU A 109 -10.10 6.75 -1.90
N ALA A 110 -9.28 7.13 -0.91
CA ALA A 110 -8.54 6.22 -0.02
C ALA A 110 -9.41 5.69 1.13
#